data_AF-A0A453AXT8-F1
#
_entry.id   AF-A0A453AXT8-F1
#
_cell.length_a   1.000
_cell.length_b   1.000
_cell.length_c   1.000
_cell.angle_alpha   90.00
_cell.angle_beta   90.00
_cell.angle_gamma   90.00
#
_symmetry.space_group_name_H-M   'P 1'
#
loop_
_entity.id
_entity.type
_entity.pdbx_description
1 polymer ?
#
loop_
_entity_poly.entity_id
_entity_poly.type
_entity_poly.pdbx_seq_one_letter_code
_entity_poly.pdbx_strand_id
1 'polypeptide(L)'
;MFWVCNAEEEGSNDVKSKENPKVQNDSSNPASESMKEGIRFSDTAIDFDDVKNFSNFNIIVDGLVIDCKFPDHLRKTYYELCCAQESFLHKDLLKQINLTLAVGVIMETTNIAEGIRACEARASSHEDFVVWKKTLEAFELLGMNVKFLLKRIDGLLSLSARPRDPAEHEGYKEMKLERAHAGAKMKELESRMSSVKDTLKKMDVEMEEMLRRLATAPW
;
A
#
# COMPACT_ATOMS: atom_id res chain seq x y z
N MET A 1 9.07 2.11 1.91
CA MET A 1 9.96 3.00 2.70
C MET A 1 10.17 2.34 4.05
N PHE A 2 11.36 1.79 4.30
CA PHE A 2 11.72 1.23 5.61
C PHE A 2 12.46 2.29 6.42
N TRP A 3 11.94 2.63 7.60
CA TRP A 3 12.68 3.40 8.60
C TRP A 3 13.50 2.42 9.45
N VAL A 4 14.82 2.58 9.43
CA VAL A 4 15.76 1.91 10.34
C VAL A 4 16.01 2.87 11.50
N CYS A 5 15.65 2.49 12.72
CA CYS A 5 16.14 3.18 13.92
C CYS A 5 17.43 2.50 14.38
N ASN A 6 18.55 3.22 14.24
CA ASN A 6 19.82 2.87 14.85
C ASN A 6 19.70 2.95 16.38
N ALA A 7 20.26 1.97 17.08
CA ALA A 7 20.52 2.05 18.52
C ALA A 7 22.04 2.27 18.70
N GLU A 8 22.40 3.35 19.38
CA GLU A 8 23.77 3.62 19.81
C GLU A 8 24.07 2.73 21.04
N GLU A 9 25.14 1.93 20.94
CA GLU A 9 25.75 1.25 22.07
C GLU A 9 26.73 2.21 22.76
N GLU A 10 26.52 2.50 24.04
CA GLU A 10 27.60 2.88 24.95
C GLU A 10 27.66 1.87 26.09
N GLY A 11 28.83 1.25 26.25
CA GLY A 11 29.15 0.35 27.35
C GLY A 11 29.70 1.07 28.57
N SER A 12 29.65 0.43 29.73
CA SER A 12 30.67 0.53 30.77
C SER A 12 30.51 -0.56 31.84
N ASN A 13 31.64 -0.96 32.41
CA ASN A 13 31.84 -2.12 33.28
C ASN A 13 31.64 -1.83 34.79
N ASP A 14 31.53 -2.94 35.53
CA ASP A 14 32.03 -3.21 36.90
C ASP A 14 31.18 -2.96 38.19
N VAL A 15 30.71 -4.11 38.75
CA VAL A 15 31.03 -4.70 40.08
C VAL A 15 30.69 -3.97 41.42
N LYS A 16 29.66 -4.53 42.09
CA LYS A 16 29.58 -5.05 43.50
C LYS A 16 29.65 -4.10 44.72
N SER A 17 28.56 -4.04 45.51
CA SER A 17 28.43 -4.56 46.91
C SER A 17 27.43 -3.76 47.80
N LYS A 18 26.47 -4.51 48.38
CA LYS A 18 25.86 -4.47 49.74
C LYS A 18 25.43 -3.15 50.45
N GLU A 19 24.21 -3.27 50.99
CA GLU A 19 23.71 -2.86 52.33
C GLU A 19 22.76 -1.63 52.44
N ASN A 20 21.60 -1.87 53.06
CA ASN A 20 20.54 -0.96 53.50
C ASN A 20 20.92 -0.31 54.86
N PRO A 21 20.33 0.82 55.35
CA PRO A 21 18.88 1.05 55.45
C PRO A 21 18.30 2.50 55.38
N LYS A 22 17.04 2.56 54.93
CA LYS A 22 15.90 3.44 55.27
C LYS A 22 16.13 4.80 55.98
N VAL A 23 15.78 5.90 55.28
CA VAL A 23 15.25 7.15 55.88
C VAL A 23 14.16 7.72 54.96
N GLN A 24 12.99 8.04 55.55
CA GLN A 24 11.86 8.71 54.90
C GLN A 24 12.21 10.19 54.63
N ASN A 25 11.81 10.71 53.46
CA ASN A 25 11.49 12.14 53.35
C ASN A 25 10.46 12.36 52.23
N ASP A 26 9.35 13.00 52.60
CA ASP A 26 8.32 13.52 51.70
C ASP A 26 8.92 14.60 50.80
N SER A 27 8.75 14.45 49.49
CA SER A 27 8.89 15.53 48.53
C SER A 27 8.02 15.25 47.32
N SER A 28 6.82 15.83 47.34
CA SER A 28 5.96 15.99 46.19
C SER A 28 6.70 16.69 45.04
N ASN A 29 6.90 15.99 43.93
CA ASN A 29 7.15 16.61 42.64
C ASN A 29 6.31 15.89 41.56
N PRO A 30 5.38 16.57 40.88
CA PRO A 30 4.63 15.99 39.78
C PRO A 30 5.47 16.11 38.51
N ALA A 31 6.49 15.25 38.40
CA ALA A 31 7.12 15.01 37.11
C ALA A 31 6.23 14.01 36.38
N SER A 32 5.37 14.52 35.52
CA SER A 32 4.70 13.76 34.47
C SER A 32 5.77 13.19 33.53
N GLU A 33 6.42 12.12 33.96
CA GLU A 33 7.06 11.20 33.03
C GLU A 33 5.94 10.64 32.17
N SER A 34 5.94 10.98 30.89
CA SER A 34 5.22 10.19 29.91
C SER A 34 5.84 8.80 29.95
N MET A 35 5.33 7.94 30.82
CA MET A 35 5.68 6.53 30.86
C MET A 35 5.37 6.01 29.46
N LYS A 36 6.41 5.77 28.65
CA LYS A 36 6.28 4.98 27.44
C LYS A 36 5.87 3.61 27.92
N GLU A 37 4.56 3.36 27.93
CA GLU A 37 3.92 2.13 28.34
C GLU A 37 4.69 0.95 27.70
N GLY A 38 5.54 0.30 28.49
CA GLY A 38 6.38 -0.80 28.01
C GLY A 38 5.55 -2.02 27.64
N ILE A 39 6.20 -3.04 27.08
CA ILE A 39 5.59 -4.35 26.95
C ILE A 39 5.31 -4.88 28.36
N ARG A 40 4.07 -5.31 28.62
CA ARG A 40 3.64 -5.85 29.92
C ARG A 40 3.34 -7.34 29.79
N PHE A 41 3.47 -8.07 30.88
CA PHE A 41 2.99 -9.44 30.95
C PHE A 41 1.47 -9.45 31.15
N SER A 42 0.78 -10.38 30.50
CA SER A 42 -0.61 -10.71 30.77
C SER A 42 -0.66 -11.85 31.78
N ASP A 43 -1.33 -11.61 32.91
CA ASP A 43 -1.51 -12.61 33.96
C ASP A 43 -2.55 -13.70 33.58
N THR A 44 -3.31 -13.49 32.51
CA THR A 44 -4.38 -14.40 32.06
C THR A 44 -4.42 -14.56 30.55
N ALA A 45 -4.82 -15.75 30.09
CA ALA A 45 -5.20 -15.97 28.70
C ALA A 45 -6.61 -15.39 28.51
N ILE A 46 -6.73 -14.35 27.68
CA ILE A 46 -8.01 -13.71 27.37
C ILE A 46 -8.56 -14.37 26.11
N ASP A 47 -9.79 -14.87 26.18
CA ASP A 47 -10.50 -15.34 24.98
C ASP A 47 -11.12 -14.15 24.24
N PHE A 48 -11.29 -14.27 22.92
CA PHE A 48 -11.86 -13.16 22.15
C PHE A 48 -13.30 -12.84 22.58
N ASP A 49 -14.04 -13.84 23.06
CA ASP A 49 -15.40 -13.70 23.58
C ASP A 49 -15.49 -12.75 24.79
N ASP A 50 -14.38 -12.54 25.52
CA ASP A 50 -14.30 -11.60 26.64
C ASP A 50 -14.08 -10.14 26.20
N VAL A 51 -13.75 -9.91 24.92
CA VAL A 51 -13.52 -8.57 24.35
C VAL A 51 -14.87 -7.92 24.02
N LYS A 52 -15.24 -6.88 24.76
CA LYS A 52 -16.55 -6.21 24.65
C LYS A 52 -16.49 -4.95 23.79
N ASN A 53 -15.34 -4.30 23.74
CA ASN A 53 -15.13 -3.05 23.02
C ASN A 53 -13.63 -2.82 22.78
N PHE A 54 -13.29 -1.76 22.05
CA PHE A 54 -11.90 -1.41 21.78
C PHE A 54 -11.08 -1.10 23.04
N SER A 55 -11.70 -0.58 24.11
CA SER A 55 -10.99 -0.20 25.34
C SER A 55 -10.51 -1.41 26.14
N ASN A 56 -11.13 -2.59 25.99
CA ASN A 56 -10.69 -3.83 26.63
C ASN A 56 -10.02 -4.83 25.67
N PHE A 57 -9.81 -4.45 24.40
CA PHE A 57 -9.03 -5.21 23.45
C PHE A 57 -7.54 -5.03 23.74
N ASN A 58 -6.77 -6.11 23.75
CA ASN A 58 -5.31 -6.09 23.83
C ASN A 58 -4.73 -7.08 22.82
N ILE A 59 -3.61 -6.72 22.19
CA ILE A 59 -2.86 -7.62 21.32
C ILE A 59 -1.84 -8.34 22.21
N ILE A 60 -1.98 -9.66 22.34
CA ILE A 60 -1.17 -10.47 23.26
C ILE A 60 -0.44 -11.57 22.47
N VAL A 61 0.88 -11.54 22.49
CA VAL A 61 1.73 -12.55 21.84
C VAL A 61 2.63 -13.17 22.88
N ASP A 62 2.58 -14.50 23.04
CA ASP A 62 3.34 -15.25 24.04
C ASP A 62 3.18 -14.70 25.48
N GLY A 63 1.96 -14.25 25.81
CA GLY A 63 1.65 -13.66 27.13
C GLY A 63 2.13 -12.21 27.30
N LEU A 64 2.65 -11.57 26.25
CA LEU A 64 3.08 -10.17 26.27
C LEU A 64 2.05 -9.28 25.61
N VAL A 65 1.58 -8.26 26.33
CA VAL A 65 0.75 -7.19 25.80
C VAL A 65 1.64 -6.24 24.99
N ILE A 66 1.40 -6.17 23.67
CA ILE A 66 2.23 -5.44 22.72
C ILE A 66 1.53 -4.22 22.08
N ASP A 67 0.45 -3.76 22.69
CA ASP A 67 -0.36 -2.64 22.16
C ASP A 67 0.46 -1.38 21.86
N CYS A 68 1.45 -1.07 22.71
CA CYS A 68 2.33 0.09 22.54
C CYS A 68 3.21 0.03 21.28
N LYS A 69 3.26 -1.10 20.58
CA LYS A 69 3.97 -1.26 19.31
C LYS A 69 3.13 -0.85 18.10
N PHE A 70 1.85 -0.56 18.28
CA PHE A 70 0.92 -0.20 17.22
C PHE A 70 0.47 1.25 17.35
N PRO A 71 0.54 2.04 16.28
CA PRO A 71 -0.20 3.29 16.20
C PRO A 71 -1.70 3.05 16.45
N ASP A 72 -2.37 3.97 17.15
CA ASP A 72 -3.78 3.82 17.55
C ASP A 72 -4.72 3.45 16.38
N HIS A 73 -4.52 4.09 15.22
CA HIS A 73 -5.33 3.82 14.03
C HIS A 73 -5.14 2.38 13.54
N LEU A 74 -3.91 1.85 13.51
CA LEU A 74 -3.64 0.47 13.09
C LEU A 74 -4.16 -0.53 14.12
N ARG A 75 -4.00 -0.25 15.42
CA ARG A 75 -4.57 -1.09 16.48
C ARG A 75 -6.09 -1.16 16.37
N LYS A 76 -6.74 -0.02 16.10
CA LYS A 76 -8.20 0.05 15.90
C LYS A 76 -8.64 -0.71 14.66
N THR A 77 -7.95 -0.53 13.53
CA THR A 77 -8.24 -1.27 12.31
C THR A 77 -8.06 -2.78 12.51
N TYR A 78 -7.03 -3.19 13.25
CA TYR A 78 -6.80 -4.58 13.58
C TYR A 78 -7.88 -5.16 14.49
N TYR A 79 -8.33 -4.40 15.49
CA TYR A 79 -9.47 -4.75 16.33
C TYR A 79 -10.74 -4.99 15.49
N GLU A 80 -11.09 -4.06 14.59
CA GLU A 80 -12.24 -4.20 13.70
C GLU A 80 -12.15 -5.46 12.82
N LEU A 81 -10.94 -5.79 12.37
CA LEU A 81 -10.69 -7.00 11.59
C LEU A 81 -10.88 -8.28 12.42
N CYS A 82 -10.43 -8.28 13.67
CA CYS A 82 -10.68 -9.38 14.61
C CYS A 82 -12.17 -9.53 14.92
N CYS A 83 -12.89 -8.42 15.13
CA CYS A 83 -14.34 -8.43 15.31
C CYS A 83 -15.07 -9.02 14.12
N ALA A 84 -14.68 -8.64 12.90
CA ALA A 84 -15.29 -9.19 11.68
C ALA A 84 -15.06 -10.70 11.49
N GLN A 85 -14.09 -11.29 12.21
CA GLN A 85 -13.80 -12.72 12.20
C GLN A 85 -14.14 -13.40 13.53
N GLU A 86 -14.72 -12.67 14.49
CA GLU A 86 -15.06 -13.14 15.82
C GLU A 86 -13.89 -13.89 16.50
N SER A 87 -12.65 -13.44 16.25
CA SER A 87 -11.45 -14.13 16.74
C SER A 87 -10.20 -13.26 16.66
N PHE A 88 -9.27 -13.45 17.59
CA PHE A 88 -7.92 -12.92 17.43
C PHE A 88 -7.23 -13.58 16.24
N LEU A 89 -6.84 -12.78 15.23
CA LEU A 89 -6.21 -13.35 14.04
C LEU A 89 -4.83 -13.95 14.31
N HIS A 90 -4.18 -13.51 15.39
CA HIS A 90 -2.85 -13.97 15.80
C HIS A 90 -2.89 -15.14 16.80
N LYS A 91 -4.06 -15.73 17.10
CA LYS A 91 -4.20 -16.76 18.15
C LYS A 91 -3.33 -18.00 17.95
N ASP A 92 -3.13 -18.39 16.69
CA ASP A 92 -2.39 -19.59 16.29
C ASP A 92 -0.98 -19.24 15.78
N LEU A 93 -0.56 -17.97 15.92
CA LEU A 93 0.77 -17.53 15.53
C LEU A 93 1.82 -18.37 16.28
N LEU A 94 2.89 -18.77 15.58
CA LEU A 94 3.94 -19.63 16.14
C LEU A 94 4.39 -19.15 17.52
N LYS A 95 4.33 -20.05 18.50
CA LYS A 95 4.81 -19.77 19.86
C LYS A 95 6.29 -19.41 19.84
N GLN A 96 6.69 -18.45 20.65
CA GLN A 96 8.06 -17.94 20.75
C GLN A 96 8.60 -17.32 19.45
N ILE A 97 7.70 -16.88 18.55
CA ILE A 97 8.11 -16.09 17.40
C ILE A 97 8.78 -14.80 17.87
N ASN A 98 9.76 -14.33 17.10
CA ASN A 98 10.39 -13.05 17.41
C ASN A 98 9.32 -11.94 17.47
N LEU A 99 9.30 -11.17 18.56
CA LEU A 99 8.25 -10.19 18.81
C LEU A 99 8.18 -9.10 17.73
N THR A 100 9.32 -8.67 17.20
CA THR A 100 9.38 -7.71 16.09
C THR A 100 8.74 -8.29 14.83
N LEU A 101 8.98 -9.58 14.56
CA LEU A 101 8.33 -10.27 13.45
C LEU A 101 6.82 -10.38 13.67
N ALA A 102 6.36 -10.75 14.87
CA ALA A 102 4.92 -10.82 15.19
C ALA A 102 4.21 -9.47 14.98
N VAL A 103 4.80 -8.38 15.49
CA VAL A 103 4.30 -7.02 15.26
C VAL A 103 4.24 -6.73 13.76
N GLY A 104 5.31 -7.06 13.01
CA GLY A 104 5.36 -6.88 11.56
C GLY A 104 4.25 -7.63 10.82
N VAL A 105 4.02 -8.90 11.15
CA VAL A 105 2.98 -9.75 10.55
C VAL A 105 1.59 -9.17 10.81
N ILE A 106 1.30 -8.77 12.05
CA ILE A 106 -0.01 -8.19 12.42
C ILE A 106 -0.23 -6.86 11.68
N MET A 107 0.78 -5.99 11.66
CA MET A 107 0.69 -4.68 11.03
C MET A 107 0.53 -4.79 9.52
N GLU A 108 1.31 -5.66 8.87
CA GLU A 108 1.21 -5.87 7.43
C GLU A 108 -0.10 -6.56 7.03
N THR A 109 -0.61 -7.50 7.83
CA THR A 109 -1.96 -8.07 7.65
C THR A 109 -3.03 -6.98 7.69
N THR A 110 -2.89 -6.03 8.63
CA THR A 110 -3.82 -4.89 8.77
C THR A 110 -3.74 -3.95 7.56
N ASN A 111 -2.53 -3.63 7.09
CA ASN A 111 -2.32 -2.81 5.89
C ASN A 111 -2.89 -3.46 4.62
N ILE A 112 -2.68 -4.77 4.44
CA ILE A 112 -3.23 -5.51 3.30
C ILE A 112 -4.77 -5.52 3.36
N ALA A 113 -5.36 -5.75 4.53
CA ALA A 113 -6.81 -5.70 4.70
C ALA A 113 -7.39 -4.31 4.36
N GLU A 114 -6.70 -3.24 4.77
CA GLU A 114 -7.08 -1.88 4.40
C GLU A 114 -6.94 -1.63 2.90
N GLY A 115 -5.82 -2.06 2.29
CA GLY A 115 -5.60 -2.01 0.85
C GLY A 115 -6.73 -2.70 0.08
N ILE A 116 -7.09 -3.92 0.46
CA ILE A 116 -8.19 -4.69 -0.12
C ILE A 116 -9.55 -3.98 0.00
N ARG A 117 -9.83 -3.30 1.13
CA ARG A 117 -11.05 -2.48 1.27
C ARG A 117 -11.02 -1.25 0.37
N ALA A 118 -9.86 -0.59 0.28
CA ALA A 118 -9.67 0.57 -0.58
C ALA A 118 -9.75 0.22 -2.08
N CYS A 119 -9.46 -1.03 -2.46
CA CYS A 119 -9.54 -1.51 -3.84
C CYS A 119 -10.95 -1.43 -4.45
N GLU A 120 -12.00 -1.53 -3.62
CA GLU A 120 -13.37 -1.33 -4.10
C GLU A 120 -13.63 0.14 -4.51
N ALA A 121 -12.77 1.08 -4.09
CA ALA A 121 -12.86 2.51 -4.39
C ALA A 121 -11.70 3.06 -5.25
N ARG A 122 -10.58 2.35 -5.39
CA ARG A 122 -9.38 2.75 -6.16
C ARG A 122 -8.76 1.55 -6.88
N ALA A 123 -8.31 1.75 -8.11
CA ALA A 123 -7.72 0.71 -8.95
C ALA A 123 -6.32 0.31 -8.45
N SER A 124 -6.23 -0.66 -7.53
CA SER A 124 -4.97 -1.39 -7.28
C SER A 124 -4.62 -2.26 -8.48
N SER A 125 -3.32 -2.47 -8.71
CA SER A 125 -2.86 -3.26 -9.85
C SER A 125 -2.99 -4.76 -9.58
N HIS A 126 -3.12 -5.56 -10.64
CA HIS A 126 -3.09 -7.02 -10.53
C HIS A 126 -1.81 -7.52 -9.85
N GLU A 127 -0.68 -6.82 -10.05
CA GLU A 127 0.61 -7.16 -9.42
C GLU A 127 0.55 -7.02 -7.89
N ASP A 128 -0.12 -5.97 -7.38
CA ASP A 128 -0.30 -5.75 -5.93
C ASP A 128 -1.04 -6.94 -5.30
N PHE A 129 -2.10 -7.42 -5.95
CA PHE A 129 -2.87 -8.58 -5.46
C PHE A 129 -2.03 -9.85 -5.41
N VAL A 130 -1.17 -10.08 -6.41
CA VAL A 130 -0.27 -11.24 -6.42
C VAL A 130 0.75 -11.14 -5.27
N VAL A 131 1.29 -9.95 -5.01
CA VAL A 131 2.23 -9.73 -3.90
C VAL A 131 1.52 -9.95 -2.56
N TRP A 132 0.37 -9.32 -2.35
CA TRP A 132 -0.43 -9.48 -1.12
C TRP A 132 -0.83 -10.93 -0.89
N LYS A 133 -1.22 -11.67 -1.94
CA LYS A 133 -1.53 -13.10 -1.84
C LYS A 133 -0.34 -13.88 -1.28
N LYS A 134 0.84 -13.74 -1.87
CA LYS A 134 2.05 -14.43 -1.42
C LYS A 134 2.43 -14.07 0.02
N THR A 135 2.29 -12.80 0.38
CA THR A 135 2.53 -12.32 1.75
C THR A 135 1.56 -12.97 2.73
N LEU A 136 0.26 -13.01 2.42
CA LEU A 136 -0.73 -13.66 3.26
C LEU A 136 -0.56 -15.18 3.34
N GLU A 137 -0.18 -15.86 2.24
CA GLU A 137 0.17 -17.29 2.25
C GLU A 137 1.35 -17.54 3.22
N ALA A 138 2.37 -16.68 3.21
CA ALA A 138 3.47 -16.77 4.16
C ALA A 138 3.02 -16.53 5.62
N PHE A 139 2.10 -15.59 5.86
CA PHE A 139 1.56 -15.32 7.19
C PHE A 139 0.66 -16.44 7.69
N GLU A 140 -0.09 -17.11 6.81
CA GLU A 140 -0.85 -18.31 7.13
C GLU A 140 0.07 -19.43 7.62
N LEU A 141 1.23 -19.61 6.98
CA LEU A 141 2.25 -20.57 7.43
C LEU A 141 2.84 -20.24 8.81
N LEU A 142 2.87 -18.95 9.18
CA LEU A 142 3.25 -18.51 10.53
C LEU A 142 2.13 -18.69 11.56
N GLY A 143 0.94 -19.13 11.15
CA GLY A 143 -0.21 -19.35 12.03
C GLY A 143 -1.18 -18.17 12.12
N MET A 144 -1.05 -17.16 11.25
CA MET A 144 -2.02 -16.07 11.19
C MET A 144 -3.32 -16.53 10.52
N ASN A 145 -4.47 -16.23 11.12
CA ASN A 145 -5.77 -16.51 10.52
C ASN A 145 -6.09 -15.48 9.42
N VAL A 146 -5.68 -15.76 8.19
CA VAL A 146 -5.84 -14.84 7.03
C VAL A 146 -6.59 -15.45 5.84
N LYS A 147 -7.15 -16.66 5.98
CA LYS A 147 -7.87 -17.37 4.91
C LYS A 147 -9.00 -16.55 4.28
N PHE A 148 -9.68 -15.73 5.08
CA PHE A 148 -10.75 -14.85 4.60
C PHE A 148 -10.23 -13.74 3.66
N LEU A 149 -9.04 -13.19 3.95
CA LEU A 149 -8.37 -12.22 3.08
C LEU A 149 -7.88 -12.89 1.80
N LEU A 150 -7.28 -14.09 1.89
CA LEU A 150 -6.87 -14.88 0.73
C LEU A 150 -8.04 -15.13 -0.22
N LYS A 151 -9.18 -15.60 0.31
CA LYS A 151 -10.41 -15.79 -0.47
C LYS A 151 -10.87 -14.51 -1.17
N ARG A 152 -10.76 -13.36 -0.49
CA ARG A 152 -11.12 -12.07 -1.07
C ARG A 152 -10.15 -11.65 -2.18
N ILE A 153 -8.85 -11.85 -2.01
CA ILE A 153 -7.85 -11.62 -3.06
C ILE A 153 -8.11 -12.53 -4.26
N ASP A 154 -8.40 -13.82 -4.05
CA ASP A 154 -8.73 -14.73 -5.16
C ASP A 154 -9.97 -14.28 -5.92
N GLY A 155 -10.98 -13.75 -5.22
CA GLY A 155 -12.13 -13.07 -5.82
C GLY A 155 -11.70 -11.90 -6.71
N LEU A 156 -10.83 -11.01 -6.20
CA LEU A 156 -10.33 -9.85 -6.95
C LEU A 156 -9.47 -10.24 -8.17
N LEU A 157 -8.60 -11.23 -8.02
CA LEU A 157 -7.77 -11.76 -9.12
C LEU A 157 -8.65 -12.43 -10.20
N SER A 158 -9.65 -13.20 -9.80
CA SER A 158 -10.59 -13.83 -10.74
C SER A 158 -11.44 -12.81 -11.49
N LEU A 159 -11.84 -11.70 -10.85
CA LEU A 159 -12.51 -10.58 -11.50
C LEU A 159 -11.60 -9.86 -12.50
N SER A 160 -10.32 -9.72 -12.18
CA SER A 160 -9.32 -9.17 -13.11
C SER A 160 -9.03 -10.12 -14.29
N ALA A 161 -9.21 -11.43 -14.11
CA ALA A 161 -8.98 -12.46 -15.14
C ALA A 161 -10.22 -12.77 -15.98
N ARG A 162 -11.43 -12.45 -15.47
CA ARG A 162 -12.67 -12.57 -16.25
C ARG A 162 -12.57 -11.61 -17.43
N PRO A 163 -12.73 -12.09 -18.67
CA PRO A 163 -12.95 -11.19 -19.79
C PRO A 163 -14.16 -10.33 -19.42
N ARG A 164 -13.96 -9.02 -19.26
CA ARG A 164 -15.06 -8.08 -19.46
C ARG A 164 -15.67 -8.45 -20.82
N ASP A 165 -16.99 -8.65 -20.86
CA ASP A 165 -17.76 -9.35 -21.91
C ASP A 165 -17.05 -9.51 -23.27
N PRO A 166 -17.16 -10.67 -23.97
CA PRO A 166 -16.59 -10.83 -25.31
C PRO A 166 -16.91 -9.67 -26.28
N ALA A 167 -18.08 -9.04 -26.12
CA ALA A 167 -18.49 -7.83 -26.85
C ALA A 167 -17.65 -6.57 -26.52
N GLU A 168 -17.20 -6.41 -25.28
CA GLU A 168 -16.32 -5.31 -24.86
C GLU A 168 -14.86 -5.55 -25.29
N HIS A 169 -14.41 -6.81 -25.32
CA HIS A 169 -13.07 -7.16 -25.78
C HIS A 169 -12.93 -7.07 -27.31
N GLU A 170 -13.96 -7.44 -28.08
CA GLU A 170 -14.02 -7.12 -29.51
C GLU A 170 -14.14 -5.62 -29.76
N GLY A 171 -15.03 -4.92 -29.05
CA GLY A 171 -15.20 -3.47 -29.17
C GLY A 171 -13.94 -2.68 -28.85
N TYR A 172 -13.15 -3.09 -27.86
CA TYR A 172 -11.86 -2.46 -27.56
C TYR A 172 -10.81 -2.68 -28.65
N LYS A 173 -10.76 -3.89 -29.24
CA LYS A 173 -9.86 -4.18 -30.37
C LYS A 173 -10.28 -3.41 -31.63
N GLU A 174 -11.57 -3.35 -31.89
CA GLU A 174 -12.17 -2.58 -33.00
C GLU A 174 -11.90 -1.09 -32.83
N MET A 175 -12.13 -0.53 -31.63
CA MET A 175 -11.82 0.87 -31.33
C MET A 175 -10.33 1.19 -31.47
N LYS A 176 -9.42 0.27 -31.11
CA LYS A 176 -7.98 0.45 -31.31
C LYS A 176 -7.60 0.41 -32.79
N LEU A 177 -8.20 -0.48 -33.58
CA LEU A 177 -8.02 -0.54 -35.03
C LEU A 177 -8.58 0.71 -35.71
N GLU A 178 -9.77 1.15 -35.32
CA GLU A 178 -10.41 2.35 -35.85
C GLU A 178 -9.59 3.60 -35.54
N ARG A 179 -9.06 3.71 -34.30
CA ARG A 179 -8.13 4.79 -33.93
C ARG A 179 -6.83 4.75 -34.74
N ALA A 180 -6.26 3.57 -34.97
CA ALA A 180 -5.04 3.43 -35.77
C ALA A 180 -5.29 3.82 -37.23
N HIS A 181 -6.43 3.40 -37.78
CA HIS A 181 -6.86 3.74 -39.14
C HIS A 181 -7.17 5.24 -39.29
N ALA A 182 -7.87 5.84 -38.33
CA ALA A 182 -8.09 7.29 -38.30
C ALA A 182 -6.77 8.06 -38.21
N GLY A 183 -5.82 7.58 -37.39
CA GLY A 183 -4.47 8.14 -37.30
C GLY A 183 -3.68 8.04 -38.63
N ALA A 184 -3.81 6.93 -39.35
CA ALA A 184 -3.19 6.77 -40.67
C ALA A 184 -3.80 7.75 -41.70
N LYS A 185 -5.12 7.87 -41.74
CA LYS A 185 -5.83 8.84 -42.61
C LYS A 185 -5.45 10.27 -42.29
N MET A 186 -5.31 10.62 -41.00
CA MET A 186 -4.88 11.96 -40.58
C MET A 186 -3.48 12.27 -41.12
N LYS A 187 -2.53 11.34 -40.99
CA LYS A 187 -1.17 11.51 -41.55
C LYS A 187 -1.16 11.64 -43.07
N GLU A 188 -2.01 10.88 -43.76
CA GLU A 188 -2.16 10.98 -45.21
C GLU A 188 -2.69 12.36 -45.63
N LEU A 189 -3.74 12.85 -44.97
CA LEU A 189 -4.30 14.18 -45.22
C LEU A 189 -3.28 15.29 -44.93
N GLU A 190 -2.52 15.18 -43.85
CA GLU A 190 -1.45 16.13 -43.50
C GLU A 190 -0.34 16.16 -44.56
N SER A 191 0.05 15.00 -45.09
CA SER A 191 1.01 14.90 -46.19
C SER A 191 0.48 15.57 -47.47
N ARG A 192 -0.77 15.30 -47.84
CA ARG A 192 -1.43 15.93 -49.01
C ARG A 192 -1.52 17.44 -48.87
N MET A 193 -1.86 17.93 -47.67
CA MET A 193 -1.93 19.36 -47.37
C MET A 193 -0.55 20.03 -47.50
N SER A 194 0.50 19.36 -47.01
CA SER A 194 1.88 19.84 -47.15
C SER A 194 2.30 19.95 -48.61
N SER A 195 1.97 18.95 -49.43
CA SER A 195 2.23 18.98 -50.87
C SER A 195 1.52 20.16 -51.56
N VAL A 196 0.23 20.37 -51.28
CA VAL A 196 -0.53 21.51 -51.83
C VAL A 196 0.11 22.84 -51.42
N LYS A 197 0.50 22.97 -50.15
CA LYS A 197 1.18 24.18 -49.64
C LYS A 197 2.49 24.46 -50.40
N ASP A 198 3.26 23.43 -50.72
CA ASP A 198 4.50 23.60 -51.47
C ASP A 198 4.26 23.94 -52.94
N THR A 199 3.22 23.38 -53.56
CA THR A 199 2.82 23.80 -54.92
C THR A 199 2.38 25.26 -54.98
N LEU A 200 1.66 25.75 -53.96
CA LEU A 200 1.24 27.15 -53.87
C LEU A 200 2.46 28.08 -53.76
N LYS A 201 3.40 27.78 -52.85
CA LYS A 201 4.65 28.54 -52.74
C LYS A 201 5.43 28.59 -54.05
N LYS A 202 5.46 27.47 -54.80
CA LYS A 202 6.14 27.42 -56.10
C LYS A 202 5.47 28.36 -57.11
N MET A 203 4.13 28.33 -57.19
CA MET A 203 3.36 29.22 -58.06
C MET A 203 3.57 30.70 -57.69
N ASP A 204 3.62 31.03 -56.40
CA ASP A 204 3.90 32.40 -55.94
C ASP A 204 5.29 32.87 -56.40
N VAL A 205 6.31 32.01 -56.28
CA VAL A 205 7.67 32.32 -56.75
C VAL A 205 7.70 32.51 -58.27
N GLU A 206 7.05 31.64 -59.03
CA GLU A 206 6.96 31.75 -60.50
C GLU A 206 6.22 33.03 -60.93
N MET A 207 5.16 33.41 -60.20
CA MET A 207 4.41 34.65 -60.44
C MET A 207 5.26 35.89 -60.19
N GLU A 208 5.98 35.93 -59.07
CA GLU A 208 6.91 37.01 -58.72
C GLU A 208 8.07 37.14 -59.72
N GLU A 209 8.57 36.02 -60.25
CA GLU A 209 9.58 36.03 -61.31
C GLU A 209 9.02 36.60 -62.62
N MET A 210 7.81 36.20 -63.01
CA MET A 210 7.13 36.71 -64.20
C MET A 210 6.90 38.23 -64.10
N LEU A 211 6.42 38.71 -62.95
CA LEU A 211 6.22 40.14 -62.69
C LEU A 211 7.54 40.93 -62.81
N ARG A 212 8.65 40.41 -62.28
CA ARG A 212 9.98 41.04 -62.43
C ARG A 212 10.45 41.14 -63.87
N ARG A 213 10.21 40.11 -64.69
CA ARG A 213 10.58 40.11 -66.11
C ARG A 213 9.78 41.16 -66.88
N LEU A 214 8.48 41.29 -66.60
CA LEU A 214 7.64 42.33 -67.21
C LEU A 214 8.09 43.74 -66.81
N ALA A 215 8.53 43.94 -65.56
CA ALA A 215 9.01 45.23 -65.08
C ALA A 215 10.37 45.67 -65.67
N THR A 216 11.15 44.76 -66.24
CA THR A 216 12.50 45.02 -66.78
C THR A 216 12.58 44.95 -68.31
N ALA A 217 11.45 44.74 -69.00
CA ALA A 217 11.40 44.72 -70.47
C ALA A 217 11.58 46.14 -71.06
N PRO A 218 12.40 46.32 -72.12
CA PRO A 218 12.53 47.60 -72.81
C PRO A 218 11.24 47.94 -73.59
N TRP A 219 10.91 49.23 -73.62
CA TRP A 219 9.75 49.81 -74.32
C TRP A 219 9.76 49.52 -75.82
#